data_AF-A0A255PIE6-F1
#
_entry.id   AF-A0A255PIE6-F1
#
_cell.length_a   1.000
_cell.length_b   1.000
_cell.length_c   1.000
_cell.angle_alpha   90.00
_cell.angle_beta   90.00
_cell.angle_gamma   90.00
#
_symmetry.space_group_name_H-M   'P 1'
#
loop_
_entity.id
_entity.type
_entity.pdbx_description
1 polymer ?
#
loop_
_entity_poly.entity_id
_entity_poly.type
_entity_poly.pdbx_seq_one_letter_code
_entity_poly.pdbx_strand_id
1 'polypeptide(L)'
;MGGTGPSRHHDWGDPLVRYTGRILVVCPGCGGRALVTPRPGLPPPRYVSELLVLPRRLTCAGCGANAGWSADVRGGGLVAAQPGGTEDPFFRRPLWLQTRCAGRVLWAYDVEHLDALGAYVGAVVRERGGASPTRAMFARLPRWLKESGHRAEVLAGLERLRELARRSAPGDRSDAAYERGDRPRPYRALYFRGGPYGDGTRDM
;
A
#
# COMPACT_ATOMS: atom_id res chain seq x y z
N MET A 1 4.40 37.63 15.73
CA MET A 1 3.10 36.99 15.51
C MET A 1 3.30 35.85 14.52
N GLY A 2 3.16 34.61 14.98
CA GLY A 2 3.31 33.41 14.16
C GLY A 2 2.92 32.23 15.03
N GLY A 3 1.62 31.92 15.07
CA GLY A 3 1.07 30.91 15.97
C GLY A 3 1.53 29.51 15.58
N THR A 4 2.50 28.95 16.30
CA THR A 4 2.78 27.51 16.31
C THR A 4 1.88 26.84 17.33
N GLY A 5 0.60 26.70 16.98
CA GLY A 5 -0.26 25.71 17.63
C GLY A 5 0.33 24.30 17.43
N PRO A 6 -0.03 23.33 18.28
CA PRO A 6 0.44 21.96 18.13
C PRO A 6 0.07 21.42 16.74
N SER A 7 1.00 20.76 16.06
CA SER A 7 0.76 20.14 14.74
C SER A 7 -0.49 19.27 14.78
N ARG A 8 -1.43 19.52 13.87
CA ARG A 8 -2.76 18.90 13.84
C ARG A 8 -2.92 18.08 12.57
N HIS A 9 -3.45 16.88 12.72
CA HIS A 9 -3.84 16.02 11.60
C HIS A 9 -5.34 15.82 11.60
N HIS A 10 -5.97 16.01 10.44
CA HIS A 10 -7.39 15.74 10.21
C HIS A 10 -7.55 14.42 9.44
N ASP A 11 -8.13 13.42 10.08
CA ASP A 11 -8.47 12.14 9.45
C ASP A 11 -9.77 12.28 8.65
N TRP A 12 -9.64 12.39 7.32
CA TRP A 12 -10.75 12.42 6.37
C TRP A 12 -11.37 11.04 6.11
N GLY A 13 -10.81 9.98 6.71
CA GLY A 13 -11.30 8.62 6.60
C GLY A 13 -10.88 7.90 5.32
N ASP A 14 -9.76 8.31 4.70
CA ASP A 14 -9.23 7.64 3.52
C ASP A 14 -8.99 6.14 3.80
N PRO A 15 -9.57 5.23 2.99
CA PRO A 15 -9.35 3.81 3.14
C PRO A 15 -7.97 3.39 2.63
N LEU A 16 -7.38 2.35 3.23
CA LEU A 16 -6.06 1.83 2.84
C LEU A 16 -5.96 1.50 1.33
N VAL A 17 -7.07 1.10 0.70
CA VAL A 17 -7.16 0.85 -0.75
C VAL A 17 -6.69 2.03 -1.60
N ARG A 18 -6.83 3.28 -1.14
CA ARG A 18 -6.36 4.48 -1.85
C ARG A 18 -4.88 4.38 -2.22
N TYR A 19 -4.07 3.84 -1.31
CA TYR A 19 -2.63 3.70 -1.48
C TYR A 19 -2.23 2.45 -2.29
N THR A 20 -3.19 1.72 -2.87
CA THR A 20 -2.89 0.55 -3.72
C THR A 20 -2.75 0.91 -5.20
N GLY A 21 -2.88 2.19 -5.57
CA GLY A 21 -2.66 2.66 -6.96
C GLY A 21 -1.20 2.52 -7.42
N ARG A 22 -0.27 2.47 -6.47
CA ARG A 22 1.16 2.31 -6.72
C ARG A 22 1.77 1.54 -5.55
N ILE A 23 2.45 0.43 -5.82
CA ILE A 23 3.06 -0.40 -4.78
C ILE A 23 4.49 -0.77 -5.15
N LEU A 24 5.43 -0.50 -4.25
CA LEU A 24 6.82 -0.88 -4.36
C LEU A 24 7.02 -2.27 -3.74
N VAL A 25 7.51 -3.22 -4.53
CA VAL A 25 7.67 -4.62 -4.13
C VAL A 25 9.08 -5.13 -4.39
N VAL A 26 9.43 -6.24 -3.77
CA VAL A 26 10.65 -6.98 -4.09
C VAL A 26 10.44 -7.78 -5.39
N CYS A 27 11.29 -7.50 -6.38
CA CYS A 27 11.30 -8.16 -7.68
C CYS A 27 11.50 -9.67 -7.56
N PRO A 28 10.70 -10.51 -8.25
CA PRO A 28 10.92 -11.96 -8.34
C PRO A 28 12.24 -12.35 -8.96
N GLY A 29 12.70 -11.62 -9.97
CA GLY A 29 13.87 -12.01 -10.76
C GLY A 29 15.18 -11.65 -10.06
N CYS A 30 15.38 -10.37 -9.75
CA CYS A 30 16.66 -9.88 -9.23
C CYS A 30 16.68 -9.57 -7.74
N GLY A 31 15.53 -9.56 -7.04
CA GLY A 31 15.45 -9.15 -5.65
C GLY A 31 15.58 -7.63 -5.39
N GLY A 32 15.79 -6.82 -6.44
CA GLY A 32 15.72 -5.36 -6.37
C GLY A 32 14.29 -4.82 -6.31
N ARG A 33 14.12 -3.51 -6.43
CA ARG A 33 12.78 -2.88 -6.39
C ARG A 33 12.03 -3.07 -7.71
N ALA A 34 10.80 -3.55 -7.61
CA ALA A 34 9.82 -3.57 -8.68
C ALA A 34 8.62 -2.69 -8.33
N LEU A 35 7.79 -2.42 -9.33
CA LEU A 35 6.63 -1.56 -9.24
C LEU A 35 5.38 -2.33 -9.67
N VAL A 36 4.33 -2.26 -8.86
CA VAL A 36 2.98 -2.74 -9.18
C VAL A 36 2.04 -1.54 -9.34
N THR A 37 1.42 -1.41 -10.51
CA THR A 37 0.44 -0.34 -10.84
C THR A 37 -0.75 -0.92 -11.59
N PRO A 38 -1.89 -0.20 -11.68
CA PRO A 38 -2.93 -0.52 -12.65
C PRO A 38 -2.33 -0.66 -14.06
N ARG A 39 -2.87 -1.59 -14.84
CA ARG A 39 -2.48 -1.77 -16.24
C ARG A 39 -2.74 -0.46 -16.99
N PRO A 40 -1.77 0.06 -17.76
CA PRO A 40 -1.98 1.23 -18.61
C PRO A 40 -3.13 1.03 -19.61
N GLY A 41 -3.78 2.13 -20.00
CA GLY A 41 -4.89 2.13 -20.96
C GLY A 41 -6.26 1.76 -20.39
N LEU A 42 -6.36 1.57 -19.07
CA LEU A 42 -7.65 1.44 -18.39
C LEU A 42 -8.27 2.81 -18.12
N PRO A 43 -9.61 2.93 -18.17
CA PRO A 43 -10.27 4.16 -17.73
C PRO A 43 -9.99 4.41 -16.24
N PRO A 44 -10.03 5.67 -15.78
CA PRO A 44 -9.88 5.97 -14.36
C PRO A 44 -10.98 5.29 -13.54
N PRO A 45 -10.66 4.78 -12.33
CA PRO A 45 -11.66 4.18 -11.46
C PRO A 45 -12.72 5.21 -11.07
N ARG A 46 -14.00 4.83 -11.13
CA ARG A 46 -15.11 5.68 -10.66
C ARG A 46 -15.18 5.72 -9.15
N TYR A 47 -14.80 4.60 -8.51
CA TYR A 47 -14.72 4.47 -7.06
C TYR A 47 -13.34 3.96 -6.64
N VAL A 48 -12.82 4.46 -5.52
CA VAL A 48 -11.52 4.02 -4.98
C VAL A 48 -11.45 2.51 -4.75
N SER A 49 -12.58 1.85 -4.47
CA SER A 49 -12.68 0.40 -4.30
C SER A 49 -12.35 -0.39 -5.58
N GLU A 50 -12.50 0.20 -6.77
CA GLU A 50 -12.15 -0.45 -8.04
C GLU A 50 -10.66 -0.75 -8.14
N LEU A 51 -9.80 -0.04 -7.40
CA LEU A 51 -8.38 -0.38 -7.31
C LEU A 51 -8.16 -1.83 -6.86
N LEU A 52 -9.07 -2.44 -6.09
CA LEU A 52 -8.92 -3.83 -5.64
C LEU A 52 -9.17 -4.88 -6.73
N VAL A 53 -9.77 -4.48 -7.86
CA VAL A 53 -10.13 -5.41 -8.94
C VAL A 53 -9.58 -5.00 -10.30
N LEU A 54 -9.00 -3.79 -10.41
CA LEU A 54 -8.33 -3.33 -11.62
C LEU A 54 -7.15 -4.25 -11.96
N PRO A 55 -7.01 -4.70 -13.23
CA PRO A 55 -5.86 -5.44 -13.69
C PRO A 55 -4.57 -4.70 -13.36
N ARG A 56 -3.57 -5.44 -12.88
CA ARG A 56 -2.29 -4.90 -12.44
C ARG A 56 -1.16 -5.35 -13.35
N ARG A 57 -0.11 -4.55 -13.36
CA ARG A 57 1.17 -4.90 -13.97
C ARG A 57 2.28 -4.74 -12.93
N LEU A 58 3.07 -5.79 -12.77
CA LEU A 58 4.36 -5.74 -12.10
C LEU A 58 5.44 -5.45 -13.15
N THR A 59 6.32 -4.49 -12.88
CA THR A 59 7.49 -4.18 -13.74
C THR A 59 8.73 -3.95 -12.89
N CYS A 60 9.88 -4.48 -13.32
CA CYS A 60 11.17 -4.19 -12.72
C CYS A 60 12.05 -3.43 -13.70
N ALA A 61 12.47 -2.21 -13.34
CA ALA A 61 13.38 -1.42 -14.16
C ALA A 61 14.81 -1.96 -14.17
N GLY A 62 15.21 -2.77 -13.18
CA GLY A 62 16.56 -3.31 -13.07
C GLY A 62 16.82 -4.52 -13.96
N CYS A 63 15.89 -5.49 -14.00
CA CYS A 63 16.07 -6.73 -14.76
C CYS A 63 15.00 -7.00 -15.82
N GLY A 64 14.06 -6.07 -16.03
CA GLY A 64 13.00 -6.20 -17.04
C GLY A 64 11.86 -7.17 -16.68
N ALA A 65 11.87 -7.79 -15.49
CA ALA A 65 10.81 -8.70 -15.07
C ALA A 65 9.44 -8.02 -15.15
N ASN A 66 8.48 -8.69 -15.79
CA ASN A 66 7.14 -8.18 -16.03
C ASN A 66 6.09 -9.29 -15.79
N ALA A 67 4.98 -8.95 -15.14
CA ALA A 67 3.86 -9.87 -14.93
C ALA A 67 2.52 -9.14 -14.93
N GLY A 68 1.46 -9.81 -15.36
CA GLY A 68 0.08 -9.33 -15.29
C GLY A 68 -0.69 -9.98 -14.15
N TRP A 69 -1.68 -9.27 -13.62
CA TRP A 69 -2.67 -9.80 -12.68
C TRP A 69 -4.05 -9.31 -13.07
N SER A 70 -5.05 -10.19 -12.96
CA SER A 70 -6.47 -9.87 -13.14
C SER A 70 -7.25 -10.49 -11.99
N ALA A 71 -8.31 -9.83 -11.56
CA ALA A 71 -9.19 -10.36 -10.52
C ALA A 71 -9.96 -11.59 -11.03
N ASP A 72 -10.04 -12.63 -10.19
CA ASP A 72 -10.88 -13.79 -10.47
C ASP A 72 -12.36 -13.40 -10.57
N VAL A 73 -13.13 -14.12 -11.39
CA VAL A 73 -14.59 -13.98 -11.47
C VAL A 73 -15.27 -15.08 -10.64
N ARG A 74 -16.22 -14.70 -9.77
CA ARG A 74 -17.06 -15.63 -9.01
C ARG A 74 -18.49 -15.11 -8.92
N GLY A 75 -19.45 -15.93 -9.34
CA GLY A 75 -20.88 -15.58 -9.29
C GLY A 75 -21.22 -14.28 -10.01
N GLY A 76 -20.52 -13.97 -11.12
CA GLY A 76 -20.69 -12.73 -11.88
C GLY A 76 -20.01 -11.49 -11.27
N GLY A 77 -19.35 -11.61 -10.11
CA GLY A 77 -18.56 -10.54 -9.49
C GLY A 77 -17.06 -10.78 -9.59
N LEU A 78 -16.26 -9.72 -9.54
CA LEU A 78 -14.81 -9.78 -9.43
C LEU A 78 -14.40 -9.95 -7.96
N VAL A 79 -13.50 -10.89 -7.68
CA VAL A 79 -12.96 -11.10 -6.34
C VAL A 79 -11.98 -9.96 -6.02
N ALA A 80 -12.33 -9.13 -5.05
CA ALA A 80 -11.50 -8.00 -4.66
C ALA A 80 -10.22 -8.46 -3.93
N ALA A 81 -9.09 -7.89 -4.34
CA ALA A 81 -7.82 -8.05 -3.65
C ALA A 81 -7.92 -7.53 -2.20
N GLN A 82 -7.08 -8.08 -1.32
CA GLN A 82 -7.14 -7.87 0.13
C GLN A 82 -5.92 -7.06 0.59
N PRO A 83 -6.02 -5.72 0.75
CA PRO A 83 -4.92 -4.92 1.22
C PRO A 83 -4.68 -5.10 2.73
N GLY A 84 -3.47 -4.81 3.16
CA GLY A 84 -2.95 -4.99 4.52
C GLY A 84 -1.85 -6.05 4.59
N GLY A 85 -0.95 -5.89 5.56
CA GLY A 85 0.18 -6.80 5.78
C GLY A 85 1.44 -6.41 5.01
N THR A 86 2.47 -7.23 5.11
CA THR A 86 3.81 -6.97 4.54
C THR A 86 3.99 -7.44 3.09
N GLU A 87 2.89 -7.80 2.43
CA GLU A 87 2.88 -8.25 1.04
C GLU A 87 1.92 -7.39 0.20
N ASP A 88 2.21 -7.26 -1.10
CA ASP A 88 1.27 -6.65 -2.03
C ASP A 88 0.04 -7.55 -2.25
N PRO A 89 -1.16 -6.98 -2.42
CA PRO A 89 -2.39 -7.75 -2.43
C PRO A 89 -2.65 -8.48 -3.75
N PHE A 90 -1.85 -8.25 -4.80
CA PHE A 90 -2.09 -8.76 -6.16
C PHE A 90 -1.13 -9.92 -6.51
N PHE A 91 0.17 -9.69 -6.36
CA PHE A 91 1.23 -10.62 -6.72
C PHE A 91 1.85 -11.33 -5.50
N ARG A 92 1.40 -10.99 -4.27
CA ARG A 92 1.87 -11.60 -3.01
C ARG A 92 3.38 -11.48 -2.81
N ARG A 93 3.95 -10.39 -3.32
CA ARG A 93 5.37 -10.07 -3.19
C ARG A 93 5.59 -9.33 -1.87
N PRO A 94 6.71 -9.57 -1.18
CA PRO A 94 7.12 -8.72 -0.07
C PRO A 94 7.19 -7.27 -0.53
N LEU A 95 6.66 -6.35 0.27
CA LEU A 95 6.79 -4.92 0.02
C LEU A 95 8.27 -4.51 0.09
N TRP A 96 8.69 -3.59 -0.78
CA TRP A 96 10.05 -3.04 -0.75
C TRP A 96 10.24 -2.14 0.48
N LEU A 97 9.21 -1.33 0.80
CA LEU A 97 9.23 -0.40 1.92
C LEU A 97 8.83 -1.11 3.20
N GLN A 98 9.81 -1.79 3.81
CA GLN A 98 9.66 -2.44 5.10
C GLN A 98 10.91 -2.26 5.94
N THR A 99 10.75 -2.09 7.25
CA THR A 99 11.86 -2.00 8.18
C THR A 99 11.48 -2.51 9.55
N ARG A 100 12.45 -3.05 10.31
CA ARG A 100 12.27 -3.28 11.74
C ARG A 100 12.10 -1.94 12.46
N CYS A 101 11.12 -1.87 13.36
CA CYS A 101 10.74 -0.69 14.13
C CYS A 101 9.95 -1.12 15.37
N ALA A 102 10.36 -0.69 16.55
CA ALA A 102 9.73 -0.97 17.85
C ALA A 102 9.47 -2.47 18.08
N GLY A 103 10.46 -3.31 17.76
CA GLY A 103 10.36 -4.78 17.83
C GLY A 103 9.38 -5.41 16.83
N ARG A 104 8.87 -4.63 15.87
CA ARG A 104 7.87 -5.02 14.87
C ARG A 104 8.35 -4.63 13.47
N VAL A 105 7.49 -4.80 12.47
CA VAL A 105 7.74 -4.37 11.10
C VAL A 105 6.86 -3.16 10.80
N LEU A 106 7.51 -2.06 10.44
CA LEU A 106 6.89 -0.90 9.82
C LEU A 106 6.94 -1.09 8.30
N TRP A 107 5.83 -0.82 7.62
CA TRP A 107 5.76 -0.95 6.17
C TRP A 107 4.87 0.13 5.55
N ALA A 108 5.05 0.35 4.26
CA ALA A 108 4.19 1.19 3.42
C ALA A 108 4.10 0.62 2.00
N TYR A 109 3.12 1.07 1.22
CA TYR A 109 2.98 0.66 -0.18
C TYR A 109 3.89 1.47 -1.10
N ASP A 110 3.93 2.78 -0.88
CA ASP A 110 4.76 3.73 -1.59
C ASP A 110 5.04 4.97 -0.73
N VAL A 111 5.56 6.03 -1.35
CA VAL A 111 5.88 7.30 -0.67
C VAL A 111 4.63 8.06 -0.25
N GLU A 112 3.54 8.04 -1.04
CA GLU A 112 2.28 8.69 -0.65
C GLU A 112 1.75 8.10 0.65
N HIS A 113 1.81 6.77 0.79
CA HIS A 113 1.46 6.08 2.03
C HIS A 113 2.39 6.45 3.19
N LEU A 114 3.71 6.58 2.95
CA LEU A 114 4.66 7.03 3.99
C LEU A 114 4.32 8.44 4.49
N ASP A 115 3.94 9.34 3.59
CA ASP A 115 3.61 10.72 3.92
C ASP A 115 2.33 10.80 4.75
N ALA A 116 1.31 10.02 4.39
CA ALA A 116 0.10 9.91 5.18
C ALA A 116 0.38 9.38 6.61
N LEU A 117 1.18 8.31 6.73
CA LEU A 117 1.58 7.76 8.02
C LEU A 117 2.39 8.78 8.84
N GLY A 118 3.34 9.47 8.22
CA GLY A 118 4.17 10.49 8.87
C GLY A 118 3.36 11.66 9.39
N ALA A 119 2.43 12.18 8.59
CA ALA A 119 1.53 13.26 8.99
C ALA A 119 0.68 12.86 10.21
N TYR A 120 0.14 11.64 10.22
CA TYR A 120 -0.68 11.14 11.32
C TYR A 120 0.14 10.89 12.61
N VAL A 121 1.29 10.21 12.48
CA VAL A 121 2.14 9.86 13.64
C VAL A 121 2.76 11.10 14.25
N GLY A 122 3.25 12.02 13.41
CA GLY A 122 3.90 13.27 13.81
C GLY A 122 2.95 14.28 14.45
N ALA A 123 1.66 14.23 14.15
CA ALA A 123 0.69 15.13 14.76
C ALA A 123 0.57 14.94 16.28
N VAL A 124 0.48 16.07 16.97
CA VAL A 124 0.24 16.16 18.42
C VAL A 124 -1.26 16.02 18.69
N VAL A 125 -2.09 16.66 17.86
CA VAL A 125 -3.54 16.55 17.91
C VAL A 125 -4.05 15.83 16.66
N ARG A 126 -4.84 14.78 16.86
CA ARG A 126 -5.43 13.98 15.78
C ARG A 126 -6.94 14.15 15.86
N GLU A 127 -7.48 14.94 14.95
CA GLU A 127 -8.91 15.13 14.84
C GLU A 127 -9.49 14.11 13.88
N ARG A 128 -10.63 13.57 14.28
CA ARG A 128 -11.38 12.65 13.44
C ARG A 128 -12.53 13.40 12.81
N GLY A 129 -12.59 13.41 11.48
CA GLY A 129 -13.78 13.88 10.78
C GLY A 129 -14.96 12.93 10.99
N GLY A 130 -16.12 13.27 10.42
CA GLY A 130 -17.34 12.45 10.48
C GLY A 130 -17.29 11.15 9.67
N ALA A 131 -16.13 10.71 9.19
CA ALA A 131 -15.98 9.53 8.36
C ALA A 131 -16.14 8.24 9.17
N SER A 132 -16.72 7.21 8.52
CA SER A 132 -16.98 5.90 9.16
C SER A 132 -15.70 5.22 9.65
N PRO A 133 -15.57 4.94 10.98
CA PRO A 133 -14.39 4.33 11.58
C PRO A 133 -13.95 2.98 11.00
N THR A 134 -14.88 2.25 10.39
CA THR A 134 -14.65 0.87 9.94
C THR A 134 -13.86 0.78 8.63
N ARG A 135 -13.83 1.86 7.84
CA ARG A 135 -13.15 1.90 6.54
C ARG A 135 -11.87 2.73 6.54
N ALA A 136 -11.76 3.70 7.44
CA ALA A 136 -10.60 4.59 7.54
C ALA A 136 -9.30 3.83 7.88
N MET A 137 -8.21 4.13 7.18
CA MET A 137 -6.91 3.51 7.40
C MET A 137 -6.38 3.74 8.83
N PHE A 138 -6.38 5.00 9.28
CA PHE A 138 -5.81 5.38 10.58
C PHE A 138 -6.54 4.74 11.76
N ALA A 139 -7.86 4.56 11.64
CA ALA A 139 -8.68 3.83 12.59
C ALA A 139 -8.15 2.41 12.86
N ARG A 140 -7.74 1.74 11.79
CA ARG A 140 -7.33 0.34 11.76
C ARG A 140 -5.84 0.13 11.97
N LEU A 141 -5.07 1.21 12.18
CA LEU A 141 -3.66 1.07 12.49
C LEU A 141 -3.46 0.25 13.77
N PRO A 142 -2.44 -0.62 13.79
CA PRO A 142 -1.97 -1.28 15.00
C PRO A 142 -1.79 -0.29 16.15
N ARG A 143 -2.12 -0.73 17.37
CA ARG A 143 -2.02 0.09 18.59
C ARG A 143 -0.63 0.71 18.75
N TRP A 144 0.43 -0.07 18.53
CA TRP A 144 1.81 0.36 18.71
C TRP A 144 2.22 1.55 17.82
N LEU A 145 1.62 1.72 16.63
CA LEU A 145 1.86 2.88 15.75
C LEU A 145 1.18 4.17 16.26
N LYS A 146 0.15 4.02 17.09
CA LYS A 146 -0.62 5.13 17.65
C LYS A 146 -0.08 5.58 19.01
N GLU A 147 0.62 4.70 19.71
CA GLU A 147 1.22 4.92 21.03
C GLU A 147 2.31 6.00 20.98
N SER A 148 2.24 6.96 21.90
CA SER A 148 3.20 8.07 21.99
C SER A 148 4.63 7.60 22.27
N GLY A 149 4.79 6.52 23.04
CA GLY A 149 6.09 5.96 23.40
C GLY A 149 6.92 5.48 22.21
N HIS A 150 6.28 5.07 21.11
CA HIS A 150 6.99 4.67 19.88
C HIS A 150 7.09 5.79 18.85
N ARG A 151 6.55 6.99 19.11
CA ARG A 151 6.44 8.05 18.09
C ARG A 151 7.79 8.39 17.45
N ALA A 152 8.82 8.64 18.25
CA ALA A 152 10.13 9.02 17.74
C ALA A 152 10.75 7.90 16.88
N GLU A 153 10.66 6.66 17.34
CA GLU A 153 11.18 5.49 16.61
C GLU A 153 10.41 5.24 15.31
N VAL A 154 9.08 5.37 15.32
CA VAL A 154 8.23 5.23 14.13
C VAL A 154 8.56 6.30 13.10
N LEU A 155 8.71 7.56 13.51
CA LEU A 155 9.10 8.64 12.59
C LEU A 155 10.48 8.39 11.98
N ALA A 156 11.46 7.96 12.78
CA ALA A 156 12.77 7.56 12.26
C ALA A 156 12.68 6.35 11.32
N GLY A 157 11.78 5.39 11.60
CA GLY A 157 11.45 4.29 10.71
C GLY A 157 10.90 4.76 9.37
N LEU A 158 9.96 5.71 9.37
CA LEU A 158 9.36 6.27 8.16
C LEU A 158 10.40 7.02 7.31
N GLU A 159 11.32 7.78 7.94
CA GLU A 159 12.42 8.42 7.22
C GLU A 159 13.38 7.43 6.57
N ARG A 160 13.73 6.34 7.27
CA ARG A 160 14.51 5.24 6.67
C ARG A 160 13.82 4.65 5.45
N LEU A 161 12.50 4.48 5.51
CA LEU A 161 11.72 4.00 4.37
C LEU A 161 11.68 5.02 3.22
N ARG A 162 11.60 6.33 3.51
CA ARG A 162 11.68 7.38 2.47
C ARG A 162 13.01 7.36 1.74
N GLU A 163 14.11 7.17 2.46
CA GLU A 163 15.43 6.98 1.84
C GLU A 163 15.49 5.69 1.01
N LEU A 164 15.00 4.58 1.56
CA LEU A 164 14.94 3.30 0.85
C LEU A 164 14.09 3.37 -0.44
N ALA A 165 13.07 4.21 -0.49
CA ALA A 165 12.22 4.40 -1.67
C ALA A 165 12.99 4.95 -2.89
N ARG A 166 14.06 5.73 -2.65
CA ARG A 166 14.95 6.25 -3.70
C ARG A 166 15.88 5.19 -4.27
N ARG A 167 16.10 4.11 -3.52
CA ARG A 167 16.99 3.01 -3.87
C ARG A 167 16.25 1.90 -4.61
N SER A 168 16.97 1.04 -5.32
CA SER A 168 16.35 -0.03 -6.12
C SER A 168 17.22 -1.23 -6.38
N ALA A 169 18.52 -1.20 -6.08
CA ALA A 169 19.39 -2.33 -6.33
C ALA A 169 19.07 -3.47 -5.36
N PRO A 170 19.29 -4.74 -5.73
CA PRO A 170 19.06 -5.87 -4.83
C PRO A 170 19.75 -5.75 -3.47
N GLY A 171 20.97 -5.18 -3.44
CA GLY A 171 21.73 -4.95 -2.20
C GLY A 171 21.15 -3.87 -1.29
N ASP A 172 20.25 -3.02 -1.78
CA ASP A 172 19.57 -2.00 -0.96
C ASP A 172 18.41 -2.57 -0.15
N ARG A 173 17.99 -3.81 -0.46
CA ARG A 173 16.81 -4.44 0.13
C ARG A 173 16.97 -4.52 1.64
N SER A 174 16.00 -3.97 2.35
CA SER A 174 15.91 -4.08 3.80
C SER A 174 15.85 -5.55 4.24
N ASP A 175 16.53 -5.86 5.35
CA ASP A 175 16.49 -7.16 6.00
C ASP A 175 15.09 -7.57 6.48
N ALA A 176 14.15 -6.62 6.52
CA ALA A 176 12.77 -6.85 6.89
C ALA A 176 11.88 -7.28 5.72
N ALA A 177 12.28 -6.98 4.48
CA ALA A 177 11.46 -7.08 3.28
C ALA A 177 11.42 -8.50 2.69
N TYR A 178 11.05 -9.50 3.50
CA TYR A 178 10.89 -10.91 3.10
C TYR A 178 9.45 -11.38 3.34
N GLU A 179 9.10 -12.55 2.83
CA GLU A 179 7.80 -13.15 3.12
C GLU A 179 7.68 -13.44 4.62
N ARG A 180 6.57 -13.03 5.23
CA ARG A 180 6.32 -13.17 6.68
C ARG A 180 5.04 -13.93 7.00
N GLY A 181 4.16 -14.15 6.03
CA GLY A 181 2.89 -14.82 6.25
C GLY A 181 1.92 -14.03 7.15
N ASP A 182 2.15 -12.73 7.38
CA ASP A 182 1.30 -11.85 8.22
C ASP A 182 0.06 -11.32 7.47
N ARG A 183 -0.44 -12.16 6.57
CA ARG A 183 -1.47 -11.86 5.59
C ARG A 183 -2.80 -11.57 6.29
N PRO A 184 -3.58 -10.57 5.83
CA PRO A 184 -4.94 -10.38 6.32
C PRO A 184 -5.76 -11.65 6.15
N ARG A 185 -6.62 -11.95 7.13
CA ARG A 185 -7.59 -13.03 6.98
C ARG A 185 -8.47 -12.74 5.76
N PRO A 186 -8.63 -13.71 4.84
CA PRO A 186 -9.40 -13.48 3.62
C PRO A 186 -10.86 -13.22 3.98
N TYR A 187 -11.38 -12.06 3.62
CA TYR A 187 -12.82 -11.80 3.59
C TYR A 187 -13.30 -11.79 2.14
N ARG A 188 -14.30 -12.60 1.79
CA ARG A 188 -14.77 -12.67 0.40
C ARG A 188 -15.58 -11.40 0.06
N ALA A 189 -14.92 -10.40 -0.52
CA ALA A 189 -15.56 -9.23 -1.08
C ALA A 189 -15.65 -9.38 -2.60
N LEU A 190 -16.88 -9.32 -3.12
CA LEU A 190 -17.15 -9.33 -4.56
C LEU A 190 -17.45 -7.90 -5.01
N TYR A 191 -16.89 -7.53 -6.16
CA TYR A 191 -17.16 -6.28 -6.84
C TYR A 191 -17.97 -6.57 -8.10
N PHE A 192 -19.21 -6.11 -8.13
CA PHE A 192 -20.09 -6.30 -9.28
C PHE A 192 -19.96 -5.11 -10.23
N ARG A 193 -19.58 -5.41 -11.46
CA ARG A 193 -19.59 -4.48 -12.61
C ARG A 193 -20.00 -5.27 -13.85
N GLY A 194 -20.45 -4.59 -14.90
CA GLY A 194 -21.00 -5.21 -16.12
C GLY A 194 -20.02 -6.02 -16.98
N GLY A 195 -19.01 -6.67 -16.40
CA GLY A 195 -18.04 -7.54 -17.06
C GLY A 195 -16.60 -7.40 -16.53
N PRO A 196 -15.73 -8.42 -16.75
CA PRO A 196 -14.31 -8.30 -16.46
C PRO A 196 -13.66 -7.21 -17.33
N TYR A 197 -12.49 -6.73 -16.92
CA TYR A 197 -11.70 -5.85 -17.79
C TYR A 197 -11.17 -6.67 -18.97
N GLY A 198 -11.39 -6.24 -20.20
CA GLY A 198 -10.88 -6.94 -21.38
C GLY A 198 -9.35 -6.90 -21.43
N ASP A 199 -8.73 -8.01 -21.82
CA ASP A 199 -7.31 -8.05 -22.15
C ASP A 199 -7.09 -7.17 -23.38
N GLY A 200 -6.32 -6.10 -23.23
CA GLY A 200 -6.17 -5.08 -24.27
C GLY A 200 -5.32 -5.51 -25.46
N THR A 201 -5.37 -6.77 -25.87
CA THR A 201 -4.93 -7.20 -27.19
C THR A 201 -5.93 -6.69 -28.22
N ARG A 202 -5.74 -5.45 -28.67
CA ARG A 202 -6.13 -5.09 -30.02
C ARG A 202 -5.04 -5.63 -30.92
N ASP A 203 -5.35 -6.67 -31.67
CA ASP A 203 -4.57 -7.04 -32.85
C ASP A 203 -4.41 -5.79 -33.73
N MET A 204 -3.17 -5.56 -34.18
CA MET A 204 -2.88 -4.60 -35.26
C MET A 204 -3.39 -5.17 -36.58
#